data_AF-A0A519M7B0-F1
#
_entry.id   AF-A0A519M7B0-F1
#
_cell.length_a   1.000
_cell.length_b   1.000
_cell.length_c   1.000
_cell.angle_alpha   90.00
_cell.angle_beta   90.00
_cell.angle_gamma   90.00
#
_symmetry.space_group_name_H-M   'P 1'
#
loop_
_entity.id
_entity.type
_entity.pdbx_description
1 polymer ?
#
loop_
_entity_poly.entity_id
_entity_poly.type
_entity_poly.pdbx_seq_one_letter_code
_entity_poly.pdbx_strand_id
1 'polypeptide(L)'
;MVLIFLSWIYILFTAINFGFVFEKAIRQNLKDFVVTAIMGLFGVTILASTWAIFGRINWEFHCVLGLANLLIFLRFKLDITALYRQFWNQLRKLERSLKVLLSIITLLIIAQSASIPYVIDNESYYIQTIKWLNEYGLVKGLANLHSFLAQTSGWHIAQSAFSFSFLYKNFNDLSAFCLLLGNVFAIQKLNAYFTNGKKIYLIIGMLPLANVFLFQFISAPSPDIPVYIFSFIIFYYFIERYKDADAPVFNLIVILVLFSL
;
A
#
# COMPACT_ATOMS: atom_id res chain seq x y z
N MET A 1 3.71 -10.62 -15.04
CA MET A 1 2.45 -10.97 -14.35
C MET A 1 2.65 -11.97 -13.21
N VAL A 2 3.11 -13.21 -13.43
CA VAL A 2 3.25 -14.21 -12.35
C VAL A 2 4.21 -13.75 -11.25
N LEU A 3 5.38 -13.22 -11.61
CA LEU A 3 6.36 -12.71 -10.65
C LEU A 3 5.81 -11.54 -9.81
N ILE A 4 5.06 -10.63 -10.43
CA ILE A 4 4.36 -9.51 -9.76
C ILE A 4 3.31 -10.05 -8.78
N PHE A 5 2.55 -11.07 -9.18
CA PHE A 5 1.58 -11.66 -8.27
C PHE A 5 2.25 -12.32 -7.05
N LEU A 6 3.39 -13.00 -7.24
CA LEU A 6 4.17 -13.57 -6.15
C LEU A 6 4.78 -12.48 -5.24
N SER A 7 5.28 -11.38 -5.81
CA SER A 7 5.77 -10.24 -5.02
C SER A 7 4.63 -9.67 -4.17
N TRP A 8 3.42 -9.51 -4.71
CA TRP A 8 2.28 -8.99 -3.95
C TRP A 8 1.85 -9.89 -2.81
N ILE A 9 1.95 -11.22 -2.95
CA ILE A 9 1.69 -12.13 -1.83
C ILE A 9 2.68 -11.85 -0.69
N TYR A 10 3.97 -11.66 -1.00
CA TYR A 10 4.96 -11.30 0.00
C TYR A 10 4.73 -9.91 0.59
N ILE A 11 4.44 -8.91 -0.25
CA ILE A 11 4.16 -7.53 0.19
C ILE A 11 2.96 -7.54 1.13
N LEU A 12 1.87 -8.22 0.75
CA LEU A 12 0.68 -8.34 1.60
C LEU A 12 0.99 -9.04 2.92
N PHE A 13 1.76 -10.13 2.90
CA PHE A 13 2.17 -10.83 4.12
C PHE A 13 2.97 -9.92 5.06
N THR A 14 3.95 -9.20 4.51
CA THR A 14 4.76 -8.25 5.26
C THR A 14 3.92 -7.09 5.79
N ALA A 15 3.08 -6.50 4.95
CA ALA A 15 2.18 -5.40 5.29
C ALA A 15 1.21 -5.79 6.42
N ILE A 16 0.61 -6.98 6.37
CA ILE A 16 -0.28 -7.42 7.45
C ILE A 16 0.47 -7.63 8.77
N ASN A 17 1.65 -8.27 8.74
CA ASN A 17 2.40 -8.55 9.95
C ASN A 17 2.91 -7.26 10.62
N PHE A 18 3.52 -6.36 9.85
CA PHE A 18 3.96 -5.07 10.37
C PHE A 18 2.78 -4.18 10.77
N GLY A 19 1.68 -4.20 10.00
CA GLY A 19 0.47 -3.45 10.31
C GLY A 19 -0.14 -3.86 11.64
N PHE A 20 -0.25 -5.17 11.89
CA PHE A 20 -0.75 -5.69 13.16
C PHE A 20 0.09 -5.22 14.36
N VAL A 21 1.42 -5.28 14.24
CA VAL A 21 2.33 -4.80 15.29
C VAL A 21 2.21 -3.30 15.48
N PHE A 22 2.12 -2.55 14.39
CA PHE A 22 2.01 -1.10 14.41
C PHE A 22 0.71 -0.62 15.04
N GLU A 23 -0.43 -1.22 14.69
CA GLU A 23 -1.72 -0.97 15.35
C GLU A 23 -1.65 -1.26 16.85
N LYS A 24 -1.03 -2.39 17.23
CA LYS A 24 -0.86 -2.76 18.63
C LYS A 24 0.03 -1.78 19.40
N ALA A 25 1.10 -1.27 18.76
CA ALA A 25 1.98 -0.26 19.34
C ALA A 25 1.26 1.06 19.62
N ILE A 26 0.36 1.48 18.71
CA ILE A 26 -0.44 2.71 18.84
C ILE A 26 -1.72 2.46 19.66
N ARG A 27 -1.92 1.24 20.18
CA ARG A 27 -3.10 0.81 20.94
C ARG A 27 -4.42 1.00 20.17
N GLN A 28 -4.35 0.86 18.84
CA GLN A 28 -5.49 0.82 17.97
C GLN A 28 -5.93 -0.63 17.74
N ASN A 29 -7.22 -0.83 17.49
CA ASN A 29 -7.78 -2.13 17.10
C ASN A 29 -8.72 -1.93 15.92
N LEU A 30 -8.14 -1.47 14.81
CA LEU A 30 -8.85 -1.22 13.58
C LEU A 30 -8.99 -2.56 12.86
N LYS A 31 -10.15 -3.21 13.02
CA LYS A 31 -10.42 -4.56 12.47
C LYS A 31 -10.63 -4.59 10.95
N ASP A 32 -10.04 -3.66 10.20
CA ASP A 32 -10.16 -3.53 8.75
C ASP A 32 -8.86 -3.98 8.07
N PHE A 33 -8.94 -5.08 7.32
CA PHE A 33 -7.78 -5.73 6.71
C PHE A 33 -6.99 -4.82 5.78
N VAL A 34 -7.67 -3.96 5.00
CA VAL A 34 -7.00 -3.06 4.06
C VAL A 34 -6.28 -1.96 4.82
N VAL A 35 -6.91 -1.41 5.86
CA VAL A 35 -6.28 -0.41 6.71
C VAL A 35 -5.05 -0.98 7.41
N THR A 36 -5.14 -2.20 7.95
CA THR A 36 -3.98 -2.87 8.56
C THR A 36 -2.84 -3.04 7.56
N ALA A 37 -3.13 -3.43 6.32
CA ALA A 37 -2.11 -3.53 5.27
C ALA A 37 -1.44 -2.17 5.00
N ILE A 38 -2.21 -1.08 4.86
CA ILE A 38 -1.67 0.26 4.65
C ILE A 38 -0.82 0.73 5.84
N MET A 39 -1.28 0.49 7.07
CA MET A 39 -0.54 0.77 8.31
C MET A 39 0.80 0.01 8.35
N GLY A 40 0.82 -1.22 7.84
CA GLY A 40 2.06 -1.98 7.71
C GLY A 40 3.00 -1.44 6.63
N LEU A 41 2.47 -1.02 5.49
CA LEU A 41 3.28 -0.33 4.47
C LEU A 41 3.92 0.94 5.05
N PHE A 42 3.16 1.71 5.83
CA PHE A 42 3.69 2.88 6.55
C PHE A 42 4.79 2.49 7.55
N GLY A 43 4.55 1.46 8.37
CA GLY A 43 5.53 0.95 9.33
C GLY A 43 6.83 0.49 8.66
N VAL A 44 6.74 -0.25 7.55
CA VAL A 44 7.91 -0.65 6.75
C VAL A 44 8.59 0.56 6.14
N THR A 45 7.84 1.57 5.70
CA THR A 45 8.40 2.81 5.16
C THR A 45 9.21 3.57 6.20
N ILE A 46 8.74 3.65 7.46
CA ILE A 46 9.50 4.24 8.57
C ILE A 46 10.81 3.46 8.78
N LEU A 47 10.74 2.13 8.86
CA LEU A 47 11.93 1.29 9.05
C LEU A 47 12.94 1.46 7.91
N ALA A 48 12.47 1.40 6.66
CA ALA A 48 13.27 1.63 5.48
C ALA A 48 13.88 3.03 5.47
N SER A 49 13.13 4.06 5.86
CA SER A 49 13.63 5.44 5.97
C SER A 49 14.74 5.55 7.01
N THR A 50 14.57 4.94 8.19
CA THR A 50 15.62 4.92 9.22
C THR A 50 16.86 4.16 8.78
N TRP A 51 16.69 3.04 8.07
CA TRP A 51 17.79 2.27 7.51
C TRP A 51 18.54 3.05 6.44
N ALA A 52 17.81 3.74 5.55
CA ALA A 52 18.35 4.48 4.42
C ALA A 52 19.29 5.61 4.84
N ILE A 53 19.17 6.13 6.07
CA ILE A 53 20.10 7.13 6.62
C ILE A 53 21.51 6.54 6.78
N PHE A 54 21.62 5.25 7.11
CA PHE A 54 22.88 4.59 7.44
C PHE A 54 23.42 3.71 6.31
N GLY A 55 22.56 3.20 5.44
CA GLY A 55 22.97 2.32 4.34
C GLY A 55 21.91 2.09 3.29
N ARG A 56 22.29 1.36 2.25
CA ARG A 56 21.42 1.06 1.11
C ARG A 56 20.27 0.12 1.47
N ILE A 57 19.13 0.30 0.81
CA ILE A 57 17.98 -0.63 0.91
C ILE A 57 18.19 -1.75 -0.11
N ASN A 58 18.89 -2.80 0.28
CA ASN A 58 19.20 -3.93 -0.61
C ASN A 58 19.03 -5.25 0.16
N TRP A 59 19.71 -6.33 -0.24
CA TRP A 59 19.54 -7.65 0.37
C TRP A 59 19.78 -7.65 1.88
N GLU A 60 20.66 -6.78 2.41
CA GLU A 60 20.94 -6.66 3.85
C GLU A 60 19.67 -6.23 4.61
N PHE A 61 19.00 -5.19 4.10
CA PHE A 61 17.72 -4.72 4.65
C PHE A 61 16.65 -5.81 4.55
N HIS A 62 16.57 -6.52 3.42
CA HIS A 62 15.60 -7.60 3.24
C HIS A 62 15.83 -8.79 4.16
N CYS A 63 17.08 -9.12 4.51
CA CYS A 63 17.38 -10.14 5.52
C CYS A 63 16.83 -9.73 6.90
N VAL A 64 17.03 -8.47 7.30
CA VAL A 64 16.50 -7.93 8.57
C VAL A 64 14.98 -7.88 8.55
N LEU A 65 14.39 -7.38 7.47
CA LEU A 65 12.94 -7.32 7.28
C LEU A 65 12.32 -8.71 7.31
N GLY A 66 12.93 -9.69 6.62
CA GLY A 66 12.49 -11.07 6.59
C GLY A 66 12.56 -11.75 7.95
N LEU A 67 13.64 -11.55 8.70
CA LEU A 67 13.76 -12.05 10.07
C LEU A 67 12.71 -11.43 11.00
N ALA A 68 12.54 -10.10 10.95
CA ALA A 68 11.51 -9.41 11.72
C ALA A 68 10.10 -9.94 11.36
N ASN A 69 9.82 -10.11 10.07
CA ASN A 69 8.55 -10.64 9.58
C ASN A 69 8.27 -12.06 10.11
N LEU A 70 9.28 -12.93 10.09
CA LEU A 70 9.20 -14.28 10.67
C LEU A 70 8.93 -14.24 12.18
N LEU A 71 9.68 -13.44 12.93
CA LEU A 71 9.52 -13.31 14.38
C LEU A 71 8.13 -12.78 14.76
N ILE A 72 7.64 -11.76 14.05
CA ILE A 72 6.29 -11.21 14.22
C ILE A 72 5.24 -12.29 13.97
N PHE A 73 5.35 -13.01 12.85
CA PHE A 73 4.41 -14.07 12.52
C PHE A 73 4.41 -15.18 13.56
N LEU A 74 5.57 -15.65 14.02
CA LEU A 74 5.67 -16.69 15.04
C LEU A 74 5.06 -16.24 16.37
N ARG A 75 5.26 -14.97 16.76
CA ARG A 75 4.73 -14.40 18.00
C ARG A 75 3.21 -14.20 17.98
N PHE A 76 2.65 -13.76 16.86
CA PHE A 76 1.24 -13.37 16.72
C PHE A 76 0.45 -14.22 15.72
N LYS A 77 0.91 -15.46 15.48
CA LYS A 77 0.35 -16.38 14.48
C LYS A 77 -1.17 -16.50 14.54
N LEU A 78 -1.73 -16.67 15.74
CA LEU A 78 -3.17 -16.87 15.94
C LEU A 78 -3.97 -15.63 15.53
N ASP A 79 -3.55 -14.44 15.95
CA ASP A 79 -4.24 -13.19 15.65
C ASP A 79 -4.14 -12.83 14.17
N ILE A 80 -2.94 -12.97 13.58
CA ILE A 80 -2.71 -12.71 12.15
C ILE A 80 -3.52 -13.69 11.29
N THR A 81 -3.52 -14.99 11.63
CA THR A 81 -4.33 -15.97 10.88
C THR A 81 -5.83 -15.75 11.05
N ALA A 82 -6.28 -15.25 12.20
CA ALA A 82 -7.67 -14.84 12.40
C ALA A 82 -8.03 -13.64 11.51
N LEU A 83 -7.14 -12.66 11.35
CA LEU A 83 -7.33 -11.52 10.47
C LEU A 83 -7.49 -11.95 8.99
N TYR A 84 -6.61 -12.83 8.51
CA TYR A 84 -6.76 -13.43 7.17
C TYR A 84 -8.07 -14.21 7.03
N ARG A 85 -8.44 -15.01 8.03
CA ARG A 85 -9.70 -15.78 7.99
C ARG A 85 -10.91 -14.85 7.93
N GLN A 86 -10.92 -13.76 8.70
CA GLN A 86 -11.96 -12.75 8.67
C GLN A 86 -12.05 -12.10 7.29
N PHE A 87 -10.93 -11.71 6.71
CA PHE A 87 -10.87 -11.13 5.36
C PHE A 87 -11.42 -12.09 4.30
N TRP A 88 -10.97 -13.35 4.30
CA TRP A 88 -11.49 -14.37 3.39
C TRP A 88 -12.99 -14.61 3.56
N ASN A 89 -13.50 -14.58 4.79
CA ASN A 89 -14.93 -14.68 5.05
C ASN A 89 -15.70 -13.46 4.52
N GLN A 90 -15.15 -12.24 4.63
CA GLN A 90 -15.74 -11.04 4.02
C GLN A 90 -15.79 -11.16 2.50
N LEU A 91 -14.71 -11.59 1.85
CA LEU A 91 -14.68 -11.82 0.40
C LEU A 91 -15.68 -12.89 -0.04
N ARG A 92 -15.83 -13.98 0.73
CA ARG A 92 -16.83 -15.03 0.45
C ARG A 92 -18.27 -14.54 0.59
N LYS A 93 -18.53 -13.56 1.46
CA LYS A 93 -19.85 -12.96 1.65
C LYS A 93 -20.22 -11.90 0.60
N LEU A 94 -19.29 -11.50 -0.26
CA LEU A 94 -19.59 -10.56 -1.35
C LEU A 94 -20.64 -11.14 -2.31
N GLU A 95 -21.49 -10.28 -2.84
CA GLU A 95 -22.39 -10.62 -3.94
C GLU A 95 -21.63 -11.17 -5.16
N ARG A 96 -22.28 -12.03 -5.93
CA ARG A 96 -21.64 -12.70 -7.08
C ARG A 96 -21.15 -11.70 -8.13
N SER A 97 -21.93 -10.67 -8.41
CA SER A 97 -21.57 -9.55 -9.31
C SER A 97 -20.29 -8.85 -8.84
N LEU A 98 -20.20 -8.52 -7.55
CA LEU A 98 -19.04 -7.86 -6.94
C LEU A 98 -17.79 -8.74 -6.94
N LYS A 99 -17.93 -10.05 -6.75
CA LYS A 99 -16.80 -11.00 -6.89
C LYS A 99 -16.26 -11.02 -8.31
N VAL A 100 -17.14 -11.08 -9.31
CA VAL A 100 -16.73 -11.05 -10.73
C VAL A 100 -16.05 -9.74 -11.05
N LEU A 101 -16.61 -8.61 -10.60
CA LEU A 101 -16.02 -7.28 -10.77
C LEU A 101 -14.63 -7.18 -10.13
N LEU A 102 -14.47 -7.62 -8.88
CA LEU A 102 -13.17 -7.62 -8.19
C LEU A 102 -12.14 -8.48 -8.93
N SER A 103 -12.53 -9.66 -9.41
CA SER A 103 -11.64 -10.55 -10.17
C SER A 103 -11.20 -9.92 -11.49
N ILE A 104 -12.11 -9.29 -12.24
CA ILE A 104 -11.80 -8.59 -13.49
C ILE A 104 -10.85 -7.42 -13.21
N ILE A 105 -11.16 -6.58 -12.22
CA ILE A 105 -10.31 -5.45 -11.83
C ILE A 105 -8.92 -5.93 -11.42
N THR A 106 -8.83 -6.98 -10.60
CA THR A 106 -7.53 -7.53 -10.16
C THR A 106 -6.71 -8.01 -11.35
N LEU A 107 -7.32 -8.72 -12.30
CA LEU A 107 -6.65 -9.16 -13.52
C LEU A 107 -6.15 -7.98 -14.36
N LEU A 108 -6.98 -6.95 -14.53
CA LEU A 108 -6.64 -5.74 -15.28
C LEU A 108 -5.51 -4.95 -14.62
N ILE A 109 -5.52 -4.79 -13.29
CA ILE A 109 -4.45 -4.11 -12.54
C ILE A 109 -3.13 -4.89 -12.69
N ILE A 110 -3.14 -6.21 -12.58
CA ILE A 110 -1.93 -7.04 -12.78
C ILE A 110 -1.43 -6.94 -14.22
N ALA A 111 -2.33 -6.95 -15.20
CA ALA A 111 -1.96 -6.83 -16.61
C ALA A 111 -1.34 -5.46 -16.91
N GLN A 112 -1.97 -4.38 -16.43
CA GLN A 112 -1.46 -3.02 -16.61
C GLN A 112 -0.13 -2.81 -15.86
N SER A 113 0.01 -3.34 -14.65
CA SER A 113 1.27 -3.29 -13.89
C SER A 113 2.43 -4.04 -14.58
N ALA A 114 2.12 -5.02 -15.42
CA ALA A 114 3.13 -5.74 -16.21
C ALA A 114 3.47 -5.05 -17.54
N SER A 115 2.76 -3.97 -17.89
CA SER A 115 3.01 -3.20 -19.11
C SER A 115 4.17 -2.21 -18.93
N ILE A 116 4.60 -1.61 -20.03
CA ILE A 116 5.66 -0.60 -20.03
C ILE A 116 5.13 0.69 -19.35
N PRO A 117 5.90 1.31 -18.43
CA PRO A 117 5.52 2.58 -17.82
C PRO A 117 5.30 3.67 -18.87
N TYR A 118 4.22 4.43 -18.75
CA TYR A 118 3.89 5.54 -19.66
C TYR A 118 4.12 6.93 -19.03
N VAL A 119 4.31 7.00 -17.72
CA VAL A 119 4.46 8.27 -16.98
C VAL A 119 5.86 8.84 -17.21
N ILE A 120 5.93 10.10 -17.67
CA ILE A 120 7.20 10.81 -17.93
C ILE A 120 8.09 10.84 -16.68
N ASP A 121 7.48 11.01 -15.51
CA ASP A 121 8.18 11.06 -14.22
C ASP A 121 8.91 9.74 -13.86
N ASN A 122 8.47 8.63 -14.46
CA ASN A 122 9.13 7.35 -14.28
C ASN A 122 10.59 7.41 -14.73
N GLU A 123 10.82 7.95 -15.93
CA GLU A 123 12.15 8.06 -16.52
C GLU A 123 12.93 9.28 -16.00
N SER A 124 12.24 10.30 -15.49
CA SER A 124 12.90 11.49 -14.96
C SER A 124 13.44 11.31 -13.54
N TYR A 125 12.65 10.79 -12.59
CA TYR A 125 13.11 10.69 -11.19
C TYR A 125 12.65 9.47 -10.41
N TYR A 126 11.53 8.81 -10.73
CA TYR A 126 11.04 7.72 -9.90
C TYR A 126 12.03 6.56 -9.79
N ILE A 127 12.41 5.96 -10.92
CA ILE A 127 13.35 4.82 -10.93
C ILE A 127 14.74 5.23 -10.47
N GLN A 128 15.13 6.48 -10.74
CA GLN A 128 16.45 7.00 -10.36
C GLN A 128 16.56 7.14 -8.85
N THR A 129 15.52 7.69 -8.20
CA THR A 129 15.44 7.83 -6.75
C THR A 129 15.45 6.46 -6.06
N ILE A 130 14.66 5.51 -6.57
CA ILE A 130 14.64 4.12 -6.05
C ILE A 130 16.01 3.47 -6.20
N LYS A 131 16.69 3.68 -7.34
CA LYS A 131 18.04 3.15 -7.57
C LYS A 131 19.07 3.75 -6.60
N TRP A 132 19.03 5.06 -6.35
CA TRP A 132 19.89 5.69 -5.33
C TRP A 132 19.65 5.08 -3.94
N LEU A 133 18.39 4.92 -3.54
CA LEU A 133 18.02 4.28 -2.28
C LEU A 133 18.53 2.84 -2.19
N ASN A 134 18.42 2.07 -3.28
CA ASN A 134 18.83 0.66 -3.30
C ASN A 134 20.35 0.45 -3.37
N GLU A 135 21.12 1.38 -3.93
CA GLU A 135 22.58 1.27 -4.06
C GLU A 135 23.34 1.98 -2.94
N TYR A 136 22.82 3.12 -2.46
CA TYR A 136 23.54 4.01 -1.54
C TYR A 136 22.72 4.47 -0.33
N GLY A 137 21.39 4.34 -0.35
CA GLY A 137 20.51 4.91 0.68
C GLY A 137 20.25 6.41 0.43
N LEU A 138 20.07 7.19 1.50
CA LEU A 138 19.85 8.63 1.44
C LEU A 138 21.19 9.38 1.33
N VAL A 139 21.55 9.76 0.11
CA VAL A 139 22.81 10.47 -0.18
C VAL A 139 22.68 11.96 0.12
N LYS A 140 23.53 12.46 1.03
CA LYS A 140 23.58 13.88 1.40
C LYS A 140 24.04 14.74 0.23
N GLY A 141 23.36 15.86 -0.02
CA GLY A 141 23.73 16.83 -1.05
C GLY A 141 23.37 16.42 -2.48
N LEU A 142 22.66 15.30 -2.68
CA LEU A 142 22.25 14.83 -4.02
C LEU A 142 21.41 15.87 -4.79
N ALA A 143 20.58 16.61 -4.06
CA ALA A 143 19.78 17.71 -4.60
C ALA A 143 20.61 18.85 -5.24
N ASN A 144 21.89 19.01 -4.88
CA ASN A 144 22.77 20.03 -5.47
C ASN A 144 23.19 19.69 -6.90
N LEU A 145 23.06 18.43 -7.33
CA LEU A 145 23.45 18.00 -8.68
C LEU A 145 22.35 18.27 -9.70
N HIS A 146 21.10 17.98 -9.33
CA HIS A 146 19.93 18.19 -10.20
C HIS A 146 18.63 18.20 -9.38
N SER A 147 17.67 19.03 -9.79
CA SER A 147 16.38 19.18 -9.08
C SER A 147 15.56 17.89 -9.03
N PHE A 148 15.55 17.09 -10.10
CA PHE A 148 14.88 15.76 -10.10
C PHE A 148 15.41 14.81 -9.02
N LEU A 149 16.69 14.90 -8.65
CA LEU A 149 17.26 14.06 -7.60
C LEU A 149 16.88 14.53 -6.18
N ALA A 150 16.26 15.71 -6.06
CA ALA A 150 15.72 16.20 -4.80
C ALA A 150 14.31 15.66 -4.50
N GLN A 151 13.66 14.97 -5.45
CA GLN A 151 12.27 14.55 -5.37
C GLN A 151 12.11 13.16 -4.73
N THR A 152 12.53 13.03 -3.47
CA THR A 152 12.33 11.78 -2.70
C THR A 152 11.08 11.88 -1.84
N SER A 153 10.07 11.05 -2.14
CA SER A 153 8.88 10.88 -1.29
C SER A 153 8.96 9.61 -0.45
N GLY A 154 8.16 9.54 0.62
CA GLY A 154 8.03 8.32 1.43
C GLY A 154 7.62 7.11 0.59
N TRP A 155 6.82 7.31 -0.46
CA TRP A 155 6.42 6.25 -1.38
C TRP A 155 7.60 5.65 -2.17
N HIS A 156 8.59 6.45 -2.56
CA HIS A 156 9.80 5.94 -3.22
C HIS A 156 10.62 5.06 -2.27
N ILE A 157 10.67 5.43 -0.99
CA ILE A 157 11.32 4.61 0.04
C ILE A 157 10.54 3.31 0.23
N ALA A 158 9.21 3.37 0.33
CA ALA A 158 8.34 2.19 0.39
C ALA A 158 8.56 1.27 -0.81
N GLN A 159 8.59 1.82 -2.03
CA GLN A 159 8.87 1.08 -3.25
C GLN A 159 10.25 0.44 -3.22
N SER A 160 11.28 1.15 -2.76
CA SER A 160 12.65 0.62 -2.67
C SER A 160 12.76 -0.57 -1.70
N ALA A 161 11.94 -0.60 -0.64
CA ALA A 161 11.85 -1.71 0.31
C ALA A 161 11.17 -2.97 -0.26
N PHE A 162 10.45 -2.85 -1.38
CA PHE A 162 9.75 -3.95 -2.05
C PHE A 162 10.17 -4.12 -3.52
N SER A 163 11.22 -3.44 -3.97
CA SER A 163 11.70 -3.51 -5.35
C SER A 163 12.56 -4.74 -5.63
N PHE A 164 13.08 -5.40 -4.59
CA PHE A 164 13.99 -6.55 -4.72
C PHE A 164 15.02 -6.39 -5.85
N SER A 165 15.66 -5.21 -5.91
CA SER A 165 16.55 -4.82 -7.02
C SER A 165 17.70 -5.82 -7.28
N PHE A 166 18.05 -6.62 -6.27
CA PHE A 166 19.02 -7.72 -6.33
C PHE A 166 18.50 -9.00 -7.02
N LEU A 167 17.18 -9.19 -7.14
CA LEU A 167 16.56 -10.33 -7.85
C LEU A 167 16.12 -9.94 -9.26
N TYR A 168 15.44 -8.80 -9.39
CA TYR A 168 14.82 -8.39 -10.64
C TYR A 168 14.70 -6.87 -10.72
N LYS A 169 15.06 -6.30 -11.88
CA LYS A 169 15.19 -4.85 -12.04
C LYS A 169 13.85 -4.10 -12.14
N ASN A 170 12.76 -4.80 -12.45
CA ASN A 170 11.49 -4.17 -12.83
C ASN A 170 10.35 -4.45 -11.84
N PHE A 171 10.63 -4.71 -10.56
CA PHE A 171 9.58 -4.72 -9.53
C PHE A 171 9.34 -3.31 -9.00
N ASN A 172 8.62 -2.50 -9.77
CA ASN A 172 8.23 -1.13 -9.41
C ASN A 172 6.70 -0.97 -9.36
N ASP A 173 6.04 -2.00 -8.83
CA ASP A 173 4.59 -2.24 -8.92
C ASP A 173 3.82 -1.99 -7.61
N LEU A 174 4.43 -1.31 -6.62
CA LEU A 174 3.75 -1.02 -5.34
C LEU A 174 2.53 -0.12 -5.54
N SER A 175 2.56 0.79 -6.50
CA SER A 175 1.42 1.64 -6.86
C SER A 175 0.24 0.81 -7.37
N ALA A 176 0.48 -0.21 -8.20
CA ALA A 176 -0.56 -1.16 -8.61
C ALA A 176 -1.14 -1.96 -7.44
N PHE A 177 -0.28 -2.43 -6.52
CA PHE A 177 -0.72 -3.08 -5.30
C PHE A 177 -1.58 -2.16 -4.41
N CYS A 178 -1.21 -0.89 -4.29
CA CYS A 178 -1.99 0.12 -3.56
C CYS A 178 -3.37 0.35 -4.19
N LEU A 179 -3.44 0.40 -5.52
CA LEU A 179 -4.72 0.49 -6.24
C LEU A 179 -5.59 -0.75 -5.98
N LEU A 180 -4.99 -1.95 -5.94
CA LEU A 180 -5.71 -3.17 -5.60
C LEU A 180 -6.30 -3.11 -4.19
N LEU A 181 -5.52 -2.67 -3.19
CA LEU A 181 -6.01 -2.46 -1.83
C LEU A 181 -7.20 -1.50 -1.79
N GLY A 182 -7.11 -0.36 -2.49
CA GLY A 182 -8.19 0.60 -2.61
C GLY A 182 -9.46 0.00 -3.23
N ASN A 183 -9.31 -0.79 -4.31
CA ASN A 183 -10.44 -1.47 -4.95
C ASN A 183 -11.08 -2.54 -4.05
N VAL A 184 -10.29 -3.30 -3.30
CA VAL A 184 -10.80 -4.25 -2.30
C VAL A 184 -11.62 -3.51 -1.25
N PHE A 185 -11.10 -2.41 -0.70
CA PHE A 185 -11.81 -1.57 0.26
C PHE A 185 -13.13 -1.03 -0.32
N ALA A 186 -13.08 -0.45 -1.51
CA ALA A 186 -14.24 0.10 -2.20
C ALA A 186 -15.33 -0.96 -2.42
N ILE A 187 -14.97 -2.15 -2.91
CA ILE A 187 -15.93 -3.24 -3.16
C ILE A 187 -16.55 -3.74 -1.86
N GLN A 188 -15.78 -3.82 -0.77
CA GLN A 188 -16.33 -4.16 0.55
C GLN A 188 -17.33 -3.10 1.04
N LYS A 189 -17.04 -1.79 0.84
CA LYS A 189 -17.99 -0.72 1.17
C LYS A 189 -19.23 -0.74 0.27
N LEU A 190 -19.08 -1.01 -1.03
CA LEU A 190 -20.20 -1.16 -1.95
C LEU A 190 -21.11 -2.33 -1.54
N ASN A 191 -20.54 -3.45 -1.14
CA ASN A 191 -21.32 -4.58 -0.63
C ASN A 191 -22.09 -4.20 0.66
N ALA A 192 -21.46 -3.44 1.56
CA ALA A 192 -22.14 -2.95 2.76
C ALA A 192 -23.23 -1.93 2.43
N TYR A 193 -23.09 -1.11 1.37
CA TYR A 193 -24.12 -0.20 0.90
C TYR A 193 -25.44 -0.91 0.57
N PHE A 194 -25.38 -2.06 -0.09
CA PHE A 194 -26.58 -2.85 -0.41
C PHE A 194 -27.35 -3.33 0.83
N THR A 195 -26.70 -3.35 2.00
CA THR A 195 -27.34 -3.70 3.28
C THR A 195 -27.78 -2.50 4.11
N ASN A 196 -26.99 -1.41 4.11
CA ASN A 196 -27.18 -0.29 5.04
C ASN A 196 -27.75 0.99 4.39
N GLY A 197 -27.78 1.08 3.05
CA GLY A 197 -28.28 2.23 2.29
C GLY A 197 -27.50 3.55 2.49
N LYS A 198 -26.34 3.52 3.16
CA LYS A 198 -25.58 4.74 3.50
C LYS A 198 -24.85 5.29 2.27
N LYS A 199 -25.19 6.50 1.82
CA LYS A 199 -24.63 7.15 0.62
C LYS A 199 -23.10 7.20 0.57
N ILE A 200 -22.42 7.41 1.70
CA ILE A 200 -20.94 7.43 1.74
C ILE A 200 -20.32 6.09 1.29
N TYR A 201 -20.96 4.96 1.62
CA TYR A 201 -20.50 3.64 1.21
C TYR A 201 -20.62 3.45 -0.31
N LEU A 202 -21.66 4.03 -0.92
CA LEU A 202 -21.81 4.06 -2.39
C LEU A 202 -20.73 4.92 -3.04
N ILE A 203 -20.50 6.14 -2.53
CA ILE A 203 -19.49 7.07 -3.08
C ILE A 203 -18.10 6.41 -3.10
N ILE A 204 -17.71 5.80 -1.99
CA ILE A 204 -16.44 5.07 -1.90
C ILE A 204 -16.46 3.82 -2.77
N GLY A 205 -17.59 3.12 -2.83
CA GLY A 205 -17.83 1.96 -3.69
C GLY A 205 -17.72 2.26 -5.19
N MET A 206 -17.78 3.53 -5.60
CA MET A 206 -17.60 3.96 -7.00
C MET A 206 -16.14 4.18 -7.41
N LEU A 207 -15.17 4.08 -6.49
CA LEU A 207 -13.73 4.15 -6.79
C LEU A 207 -13.30 3.29 -8.01
N PRO A 208 -13.83 2.06 -8.22
CA PRO A 208 -13.49 1.27 -9.40
C PRO A 208 -13.74 1.95 -10.74
N LEU A 209 -14.67 2.92 -10.82
CA LEU A 209 -14.90 3.69 -12.05
C LEU A 209 -13.72 4.61 -12.37
N ALA A 210 -13.02 5.10 -11.35
CA ALA A 210 -11.83 5.93 -11.51
C ALA A 210 -10.61 5.14 -12.03
N ASN A 211 -10.64 3.80 -11.99
CA ASN A 211 -9.54 2.96 -12.47
C ASN A 211 -9.16 3.26 -13.93
N VAL A 212 -10.12 3.67 -14.76
CA VAL A 212 -9.85 4.07 -16.16
C VAL A 212 -8.79 5.17 -16.23
N PHE A 213 -8.80 6.11 -15.27
CA PHE A 213 -7.81 7.17 -15.16
C PHE A 213 -6.58 6.73 -14.37
N LEU A 214 -6.75 5.91 -13.32
CA LEU A 214 -5.63 5.52 -12.46
C LEU A 214 -4.68 4.51 -13.13
N PHE A 215 -5.16 3.76 -14.14
CA PHE A 215 -4.36 2.78 -14.87
C PHE A 215 -3.14 3.37 -15.59
N GLN A 216 -3.16 4.68 -15.90
CA GLN A 216 -2.01 5.35 -16.49
C GLN A 216 -0.80 5.46 -15.53
N PHE A 217 -1.04 5.41 -14.21
CA PHE A 217 -0.01 5.64 -13.19
C PHE A 217 0.51 4.36 -12.53
N ILE A 218 -0.22 3.25 -12.61
CA ILE A 218 0.10 2.03 -11.84
C ILE A 218 1.22 1.17 -12.40
N SER A 219 1.66 1.41 -13.65
CA SER A 219 2.83 0.75 -14.22
C SER A 219 4.16 1.40 -13.77
N ALA A 220 4.09 2.53 -13.07
CA ALA A 220 5.22 3.24 -12.48
C ALA A 220 5.04 3.33 -10.95
N PRO A 221 6.12 3.55 -10.18
CA PRO A 221 6.02 3.73 -8.74
C PRO A 221 5.63 5.18 -8.38
N SER A 222 4.52 5.65 -8.97
CA SER A 222 4.02 7.01 -8.79
C SER A 222 3.49 7.21 -7.36
N PRO A 223 3.92 8.28 -6.66
CA PRO A 223 3.37 8.70 -5.37
C PRO A 223 1.97 9.30 -5.48
N ASP A 224 1.42 9.51 -6.68
CA ASP A 224 0.07 10.04 -6.84
C ASP A 224 -0.99 8.99 -6.48
N ILE A 225 -0.73 7.71 -6.77
CA ILE A 225 -1.65 6.62 -6.44
C ILE A 225 -1.98 6.53 -4.94
N PRO A 226 -1.01 6.47 -4.01
CA PRO A 226 -1.33 6.48 -2.58
C PRO A 226 -2.08 7.75 -2.16
N VAL A 227 -1.79 8.92 -2.73
CA VAL A 227 -2.56 10.15 -2.46
C VAL A 227 -4.03 9.96 -2.83
N TYR A 228 -4.32 9.47 -4.04
CA TYR A 228 -5.70 9.23 -4.47
C TYR A 228 -6.39 8.18 -3.59
N ILE A 229 -5.76 7.03 -3.38
CA ILE A 229 -6.37 5.91 -2.64
C ILE A 229 -6.57 6.26 -1.16
N PHE A 230 -5.57 6.85 -0.51
CA PHE A 230 -5.67 7.22 0.89
C PHE A 230 -6.65 8.37 1.08
N SER A 231 -6.76 9.32 0.15
CA SER A 231 -7.80 10.36 0.21
C SER A 231 -9.21 9.75 0.29
N PHE A 232 -9.53 8.76 -0.55
CA PHE A 232 -10.83 8.07 -0.47
C PHE A 232 -11.05 7.40 0.89
N ILE A 233 -10.03 6.74 1.44
CA ILE A 233 -10.11 6.08 2.75
C ILE A 233 -10.23 7.10 3.89
N ILE A 234 -9.48 8.19 3.84
CA ILE A 234 -9.53 9.31 4.80
C ILE A 234 -10.93 9.92 4.78
N PHE A 235 -11.46 10.27 3.60
CA PHE A 235 -12.81 10.84 3.49
C PHE A 235 -13.89 9.90 4.00
N TYR A 236 -13.76 8.60 3.74
CA TYR A 236 -14.67 7.61 4.29
C TYR A 236 -14.70 7.66 5.82
N TYR A 237 -13.54 7.54 6.47
CA TYR A 237 -13.46 7.53 7.94
C TYR A 237 -13.83 8.88 8.55
N PHE A 238 -13.43 9.98 7.92
CA PHE A 238 -13.79 11.32 8.36
C PHE A 238 -15.31 11.51 8.32
N ILE A 239 -15.97 11.23 7.19
CA ILE A 239 -17.43 11.43 7.06
C ILE A 239 -18.21 10.44 7.95
N GLU A 240 -17.72 9.22 8.12
CA GLU A 240 -18.38 8.24 8.99
C GLU A 240 -18.29 8.62 10.48
N ARG A 241 -17.23 9.32 10.90
CA ARG A 241 -16.92 9.57 12.32
C ARG A 241 -16.80 11.04 12.71
N TYR A 242 -17.14 12.01 11.84
CA TYR A 242 -16.99 13.43 12.18
C TYR A 242 -17.86 13.87 13.35
N LYS A 243 -19.05 13.25 13.52
CA LYS A 243 -19.96 13.56 14.64
C LYS A 243 -19.53 12.90 15.94
N ASP A 244 -18.99 11.69 15.84
CA ASP A 244 -18.58 10.84 16.96
C ASP A 244 -17.07 10.59 16.86
N ALA A 245 -16.31 11.68 17.02
CA ALA A 245 -14.87 11.65 16.89
C ALA A 245 -14.24 10.73 17.94
N ASP A 246 -13.46 9.77 17.47
CA ASP A 246 -12.80 8.77 18.31
C ASP A 246 -11.29 8.85 18.10
N ALA A 247 -10.52 8.78 19.19
CA ALA A 247 -9.06 8.94 19.15
C ALA A 247 -8.37 7.93 18.20
N PRO A 248 -8.77 6.64 18.13
CA PRO A 248 -8.22 5.69 17.17
C PRO A 248 -8.45 6.10 15.71
N VAL A 249 -9.64 6.63 15.37
CA VAL A 249 -9.96 7.03 14.00
C VAL A 249 -9.23 8.32 13.62
N PHE A 250 -9.11 9.27 14.56
CA PHE A 250 -8.32 10.47 14.36
C PHE A 250 -6.84 10.13 14.09
N ASN A 251 -6.24 9.29 14.93
CA ASN A 251 -4.86 8.85 14.76
C ASN A 251 -4.65 8.10 13.43
N LEU A 252 -5.63 7.28 13.00
CA LEU A 252 -5.59 6.65 11.67
C LEU A 252 -5.55 7.69 10.56
N ILE A 253 -6.45 8.69 10.60
CA ILE A 253 -6.49 9.75 9.59
C ILE A 253 -5.16 10.50 9.55
N VAL A 254 -4.59 10.86 10.71
CA VAL A 254 -3.27 11.50 10.78
C VAL A 254 -2.19 10.65 10.12
N ILE A 255 -2.15 9.35 10.39
CA ILE A 255 -1.16 8.45 9.81
C ILE A 255 -1.34 8.33 8.29
N LEU A 256 -2.57 8.17 7.81
CA LEU A 256 -2.86 8.11 6.38
C LEU A 256 -2.47 9.42 5.66
N VAL A 257 -2.72 10.57 6.29
CA VAL A 257 -2.29 11.88 5.77
C VAL A 257 -0.77 11.94 5.73
N LEU A 258 -0.08 11.60 6.82
CA LEU A 258 1.38 11.60 6.85
C LEU A 258 2.00 10.64 5.83
N PHE A 259 1.36 9.51 5.55
CA PHE A 259 1.86 8.56 4.54
C PHE A 259 1.58 9.01 3.10
N SER A 260 0.61 9.90 2.90
CA SER A 260 0.31 10.50 1.59
C SER A 260 1.20 11.69 1.23
N LEU A 261 1.98 12.23 2.18
CA LEU A 261 2.94 13.32 1.97
C LEU A 261 4.27 12.78 1.43
#